data_AF-A0A395Y8M7-F1
#
_entry.id   AF-A0A395Y8M7-F1
#
_cell.length_a   1.000
_cell.length_b   1.000
_cell.length_c   1.000
_cell.angle_alpha   90.00
_cell.angle_beta   90.00
_cell.angle_gamma   90.00
#
_symmetry.space_group_name_H-M   'P 1'
#
loop_
_entity.id
_entity.type
_entity.pdbx_description
1 polymer ?
#
loop_
_entity_poly.entity_id
_entity_poly.type
_entity_poly.pdbx_seq_one_letter_code
_entity_poly.pdbx_strand_id
1 'polypeptide(L)'
;MNNQEYVKKIVSYIRSYMEQNNITQKKLESLCKEKDAAVSQGTISNIFAKPSSARLSTLINICDGLDISLSSLMKNIELSQKLPDPSSNLMIYDTSDPSYRGYFKKYFIYFLSTDEKNNGELVYGELDFKNRNAPSPCEASLELYTGEPDPDTNISRTKSYTGDMVISRVGCIYCNLVSYEYGDIWTLAFNHLQLNIHSFIGAIGCGITSASGSKRFPTIHKVFLSSTELSEEQQRYVSGLLRLYRDEITISKKQLNAFMNHSGLDLKFKSNIERALTTPETFYNIPINMIQPPVPNEKYAQELSLLLQYSSMPCNDKITKDETDLAPCIISPGK
;
A
#
# COMPACT_ATOMS: atom_id res chain seq x y z
N MET A 1 7.42 29.57 -3.33
CA MET A 1 7.13 30.21 -2.04
C MET A 1 8.45 30.52 -1.35
N ASN A 2 8.60 31.70 -0.74
CA ASN A 2 9.80 32.04 0.01
C ASN A 2 9.70 31.59 1.49
N ASN A 3 10.82 31.58 2.21
CA ASN A 3 10.86 31.10 3.60
C ASN A 3 9.94 31.91 4.55
N GLN A 4 9.71 33.20 4.28
CA GLN A 4 8.84 34.03 5.12
C GLN A 4 7.35 33.70 4.94
N GLU A 5 6.94 33.40 3.71
CA GLU A 5 5.61 32.89 3.41
C GLU A 5 5.37 31.52 4.07
N TYR A 6 6.41 30.68 4.11
CA TYR A 6 6.39 29.38 4.79
C TYR A 6 6.07 29.53 6.28
N VAL A 7 6.79 30.41 6.96
CA VAL A 7 6.57 30.70 8.39
C VAL A 7 5.16 31.25 8.64
N LYS A 8 4.65 32.14 7.77
CA LYS A 8 3.27 32.64 7.88
C LYS A 8 2.24 31.53 7.81
N LYS A 9 2.39 30.56 6.89
CA LYS A 9 1.48 29.42 6.77
C LYS A 9 1.53 28.50 7.98
N ILE A 10 2.72 28.21 8.51
CA ILE A 10 2.90 27.43 9.75
C ILE A 10 2.13 28.09 10.90
N VAL A 11 2.35 29.39 11.11
CA VAL A 11 1.69 30.15 12.19
C VAL A 11 0.17 30.21 12.00
N SER A 12 -0.30 30.37 10.76
CA SER A 12 -1.73 30.34 10.45
C SER A 12 -2.35 28.98 10.79
N TYR A 13 -1.67 27.88 10.45
CA TYR A 13 -2.15 26.54 10.76
C TYR A 13 -2.26 26.32 12.27
N ILE A 14 -1.20 26.66 13.02
CA ILE A 14 -1.18 26.57 14.49
C ILE A 14 -2.36 27.34 15.10
N ARG A 15 -2.63 28.55 14.60
CA ARG A 15 -3.77 29.35 15.05
C ARG A 15 -5.10 28.64 14.80
N SER A 16 -5.34 28.17 13.58
CA SER A 16 -6.58 27.47 13.24
C SER A 16 -6.75 26.18 14.05
N TYR A 17 -5.67 25.41 14.28
CA TYR A 17 -5.69 24.23 15.14
C TYR A 17 -6.08 24.59 16.57
N MET A 18 -5.50 25.66 17.14
CA MET A 18 -5.85 26.14 18.47
C MET A 18 -7.33 26.56 18.55
N GLU A 19 -7.84 27.28 17.56
CA GLU A 19 -9.25 27.69 17.48
C GLU A 19 -10.19 26.48 17.41
N GLN A 20 -9.90 25.51 16.55
CA GLN A 20 -10.71 24.29 16.40
C GLN A 20 -10.73 23.41 17.67
N ASN A 21 -9.65 23.40 18.43
CA ASN A 21 -9.51 22.62 19.66
C ASN A 21 -9.76 23.43 20.95
N ASN A 22 -10.25 24.67 20.84
CA ASN A 22 -10.51 25.58 21.97
C ASN A 22 -9.28 25.80 22.88
N ILE A 23 -8.08 25.83 22.32
CA ILE A 23 -6.82 26.02 23.03
C ILE A 23 -6.50 27.52 23.11
N THR A 24 -6.45 28.08 24.33
CA THR A 24 -6.02 29.47 24.55
C THR A 24 -4.49 29.57 24.58
N GLN A 25 -3.94 30.77 24.38
CA GLN A 25 -2.48 30.98 24.49
C GLN A 25 -1.92 30.60 25.88
N LYS A 26 -2.68 30.85 26.94
CA LYS A 26 -2.33 30.46 28.31
C LYS A 26 -2.30 28.93 28.47
N LYS A 27 -3.25 28.23 27.85
CA LYS A 27 -3.25 26.76 27.84
C LYS A 27 -2.08 26.23 27.03
N LEU A 28 -1.76 26.82 25.87
CA LEU A 28 -0.59 26.46 25.07
C LEU A 28 0.73 26.64 25.85
N GLU A 29 0.90 27.76 26.55
CA GLU A 29 2.07 27.97 27.42
C GLU A 29 2.21 26.86 28.48
N SER A 30 1.09 26.43 29.06
CA SER A 30 1.08 25.32 30.02
C SER A 30 1.46 24.00 29.37
N LEU A 31 0.92 23.69 28.19
CA LEU A 31 1.25 22.47 27.44
C LEU A 31 2.73 22.43 27.02
N CYS A 32 3.27 23.57 26.56
CA CYS A 32 4.69 23.70 26.23
C CYS A 32 5.56 23.43 27.47
N LYS A 33 5.15 23.92 28.65
CA LYS A 33 5.85 23.68 29.91
C LYS A 33 5.78 22.22 30.37
N GLU A 34 4.66 21.55 30.15
CA GLU A 34 4.47 20.12 30.45
C GLU A 34 5.40 19.20 29.63
N LYS A 35 5.87 19.67 28.46
CA LYS A 35 6.77 18.94 27.54
C LYS A 35 8.24 19.39 27.64
N ASP A 36 8.63 20.07 28.71
CA ASP A 36 9.96 20.68 28.89
C ASP A 36 10.37 21.66 27.77
N ALA A 37 9.40 22.17 27.01
CA ALA A 37 9.57 23.05 25.85
C ALA A 37 9.02 24.45 26.13
N ALA A 38 9.33 25.03 27.30
CA ALA A 38 8.67 26.25 27.79
C ALA A 38 8.70 27.43 26.78
N VAL A 39 7.54 27.99 26.48
CA VAL A 39 7.36 29.20 25.67
C VAL A 39 6.40 30.14 26.40
N SER A 40 6.83 31.38 26.66
CA SER A 40 5.99 32.35 27.36
C SER A 40 4.80 32.80 26.52
N GLN A 41 3.68 33.12 27.18
CA GLN A 41 2.49 33.65 26.51
C GLN A 41 2.79 34.90 25.65
N GLY A 42 3.65 35.80 26.13
CA GLY A 42 4.06 37.00 25.38
C GLY A 42 4.79 36.66 24.07
N THR A 43 5.59 35.59 24.08
CA THR A 43 6.27 35.10 22.86
C THR A 43 5.28 34.52 21.87
N ILE A 44 4.31 33.72 22.34
CA ILE A 44 3.22 33.16 21.51
C ILE A 44 2.42 34.30 20.85
N SER A 45 2.03 35.31 21.64
CA SER A 45 1.29 36.48 21.15
C SER A 45 2.06 37.25 20.08
N ASN A 46 3.36 37.50 20.31
CA ASN A 46 4.21 38.19 19.34
C ASN A 46 4.35 37.43 18.02
N ILE A 47 4.45 36.10 18.06
CA ILE A 47 4.50 35.27 16.85
C ILE A 47 3.19 35.36 16.07
N PHE A 48 2.05 35.34 16.75
CA PHE A 48 0.76 35.47 16.09
C PHE A 48 0.53 36.87 15.50
N ALA A 49 0.99 37.92 16.18
CA ALA A 49 0.90 39.28 15.65
C ALA A 49 1.88 39.50 14.47
N LYS A 50 3.09 38.96 14.56
CA LYS A 50 4.15 39.14 13.57
C LYS A 50 4.86 37.80 13.26
N PRO A 51 4.27 36.95 12.39
CA PRO A 51 4.81 35.62 12.07
C PRO A 51 6.26 35.64 11.59
N SER A 52 6.68 36.69 10.87
CA SER A 52 8.05 36.84 10.37
C SER A 52 9.12 36.97 11.48
N SER A 53 8.72 37.16 12.73
CA SER A 53 9.62 37.22 13.88
C SER A 53 9.80 35.86 14.59
N ALA A 54 9.07 34.83 14.15
CA ALA A 54 9.15 33.50 14.73
C ALA A 54 10.54 32.89 14.52
N ARG A 55 11.17 32.47 15.61
CA ARG A 55 12.38 31.65 15.58
C ARG A 55 12.00 30.19 15.39
N LEU A 56 12.81 29.44 14.66
CA LEU A 56 12.58 28.01 14.43
C LEU A 56 12.44 27.23 15.75
N SER A 57 13.31 27.50 16.73
CA SER A 57 13.23 26.87 18.06
C SER A 57 11.89 27.12 18.76
N THR A 58 11.32 28.32 18.63
CA THR A 58 10.02 28.62 19.22
C THR A 58 8.87 27.91 18.50
N LEU A 59 8.97 27.76 17.17
CA LEU A 59 8.00 26.98 16.41
C LEU A 59 8.06 25.50 16.78
N ILE A 60 9.27 24.93 16.95
CA ILE A 60 9.46 23.55 17.42
C ILE A 60 8.78 23.37 18.77
N ASN A 61 9.11 24.21 19.75
CA ASN A 61 8.54 24.11 21.10
C ASN A 61 7.01 24.24 21.13
N ILE A 62 6.44 25.15 20.33
CA ILE A 62 4.98 25.30 20.20
C ILE A 62 4.36 24.05 19.58
N CYS A 63 5.00 23.47 18.54
CA CYS A 63 4.54 22.25 17.90
C CYS A 63 4.60 21.06 18.87
N ASP A 64 5.69 20.91 19.62
CA ASP A 64 5.83 19.86 20.66
C ASP A 64 4.76 20.00 21.75
N GLY A 65 4.50 21.23 22.20
CA GLY A 65 3.43 21.50 23.16
C GLY A 65 2.02 21.17 22.63
N LEU A 66 1.79 21.27 21.32
CA LEU A 66 0.53 20.92 20.69
C LEU A 66 0.46 19.46 20.23
N ASP A 67 1.51 18.67 20.46
CA ASP A 67 1.68 17.34 19.86
C ASP A 67 1.44 17.38 18.33
N ILE A 68 2.08 18.34 17.66
CA ILE A 68 2.11 18.49 16.20
C ILE A 68 3.53 18.25 15.70
N SER A 69 3.69 17.45 14.65
CA SER A 69 5.00 17.30 13.98
C SER A 69 5.28 18.49 13.06
N LEU A 70 6.27 19.31 13.39
CA LEU A 70 6.66 20.46 12.55
C LEU A 70 7.09 20.02 11.13
N SER A 71 7.81 18.91 11.00
CA SER A 71 8.24 18.38 9.70
C SER A 71 7.05 17.89 8.87
N SER A 72 6.05 17.26 9.50
CA SER A 72 4.81 16.85 8.84
C SER A 72 3.98 18.06 8.40
N LEU A 73 3.87 19.07 9.25
CA LEU A 73 3.21 20.34 8.92
C LEU A 73 3.88 21.02 7.73
N MET A 74 5.21 21.07 7.70
CA MET A 74 5.95 21.60 6.56
C MET A 74 5.66 20.81 5.28
N LYS A 75 5.78 19.48 5.32
CA LYS A 75 5.46 18.60 4.17
C LYS A 75 4.04 18.85 3.64
N ASN A 76 3.05 19.01 4.53
CA ASN A 76 1.67 19.33 4.15
C ASN A 76 1.51 20.72 3.51
N ILE A 77 2.23 21.73 4.01
CA ILE A 77 2.26 23.08 3.40
C ILE A 77 2.87 23.04 1.99
N GLU A 78 3.90 22.23 1.79
CA GLU A 78 4.51 21.99 0.48
C GLU A 78 3.58 21.24 -0.47
N LEU A 79 2.93 20.18 -0.01
CA LEU A 79 1.98 19.38 -0.79
C LEU A 79 0.77 20.23 -1.20
N SER A 80 0.18 21.00 -0.28
CA SER A 80 -0.94 21.90 -0.57
C SER A 80 -0.63 23.02 -1.57
N GLN A 81 0.65 23.28 -1.88
CA GLN A 81 1.04 24.22 -2.95
C GLN A 81 1.17 23.56 -4.32
N LYS A 82 1.46 22.27 -4.35
CA LYS A 82 1.54 21.49 -5.59
C LYS A 82 0.16 21.03 -6.05
N LEU A 83 -0.82 21.04 -5.15
CA LEU A 83 -2.18 20.58 -5.38
C LEU A 83 -3.05 21.79 -5.75
N PRO A 84 -4.02 21.64 -6.69
CA PRO A 84 -5.05 22.65 -6.89
C PRO A 84 -5.83 22.88 -5.58
N ASP A 85 -6.61 23.98 -5.51
CA ASP A 85 -7.40 24.45 -4.36
C ASP A 85 -7.79 23.30 -3.39
N PRO A 86 -7.57 23.37 -2.07
CA PRO A 86 -7.78 22.24 -1.14
C PRO A 86 -9.11 21.49 -1.28
N SER A 87 -10.16 22.14 -1.76
CA SER A 87 -11.46 21.55 -2.12
C SER A 87 -11.42 20.56 -3.30
N SER A 88 -10.41 20.67 -4.15
CA SER A 88 -10.12 19.86 -5.34
C SER A 88 -8.95 18.88 -5.14
N ASN A 89 -8.36 18.83 -3.95
CA ASN A 89 -7.27 17.91 -3.68
C ASN A 89 -7.78 16.46 -3.59
N LEU A 90 -7.42 15.66 -4.60
CA LEU A 90 -7.78 14.24 -4.68
C LEU A 90 -6.86 13.34 -3.86
N MET A 91 -5.76 13.85 -3.29
CA MET A 91 -4.83 13.08 -2.46
C MET A 91 -4.97 13.47 -0.99
N ILE A 92 -5.31 12.50 -0.16
CA ILE A 92 -5.58 12.68 1.27
C ILE A 92 -4.37 12.18 2.05
N TYR A 93 -3.55 13.12 2.51
CA TYR A 93 -2.40 12.82 3.36
C TYR A 93 -2.74 12.90 4.85
N ASP A 94 -3.66 13.78 5.25
CA ASP A 94 -3.97 14.00 6.65
C ASP A 94 -4.81 12.85 7.21
N THR A 95 -4.27 12.13 8.20
CA THR A 95 -4.92 11.04 8.91
C THR A 95 -6.17 11.44 9.69
N SER A 96 -6.40 12.74 9.91
CA SER A 96 -7.65 13.23 10.50
C SER A 96 -8.85 13.18 9.54
N ASP A 97 -8.63 13.01 8.23
CA ASP A 97 -9.71 12.88 7.25
C ASP A 97 -10.51 11.59 7.50
N PRO A 98 -11.87 11.65 7.47
CA PRO A 98 -12.74 10.49 7.63
C PRO A 98 -12.44 9.31 6.71
N SER A 99 -11.79 9.50 5.56
CA SER A 99 -11.39 8.42 4.66
C SER A 99 -10.43 7.40 5.29
N TYR A 100 -9.70 7.76 6.35
CA TYR A 100 -8.82 6.82 7.08
C TYR A 100 -9.56 5.97 8.13
N ARG A 101 -10.86 6.20 8.35
CA ARG A 101 -11.64 5.43 9.35
C ARG A 101 -11.57 3.93 9.05
N GLY A 102 -11.27 3.14 10.09
CA GLY A 102 -11.24 1.69 10.00
C GLY A 102 -9.94 1.08 9.46
N TYR A 103 -8.93 1.89 9.11
CA TYR A 103 -7.66 1.43 8.54
C TYR A 103 -6.49 1.35 9.55
N PHE A 104 -6.55 2.05 10.69
CA PHE A 104 -5.45 2.07 11.66
C PHE A 104 -5.41 0.80 12.51
N LYS A 105 -4.66 -0.21 12.04
CA LYS A 105 -4.42 -1.48 12.71
C LYS A 105 -3.33 -2.25 11.97
N LYS A 106 -2.98 -3.40 12.54
CA LYS A 106 -2.15 -4.40 11.91
C LYS A 106 -2.97 -5.35 11.03
N TYR A 107 -2.39 -5.73 9.91
CA TYR A 107 -2.91 -6.68 8.93
C TYR A 107 -1.85 -7.73 8.63
N PHE A 108 -2.29 -8.95 8.35
CA PHE A 108 -1.47 -9.96 7.72
C PHE A 108 -1.46 -9.73 6.22
N ILE A 109 -0.28 -9.72 5.62
CA ILE A 109 -0.10 -9.64 4.17
C ILE A 109 0.42 -10.97 3.63
N TYR A 110 -0.13 -11.41 2.50
CA TYR A 110 0.25 -12.64 1.82
C TYR A 110 0.49 -12.38 0.34
N PHE A 111 1.49 -13.02 -0.25
CA PHE A 111 1.78 -12.97 -1.69
C PHE A 111 2.55 -14.22 -2.13
N LEU A 112 2.50 -14.53 -3.43
CA LEU A 112 3.30 -15.62 -3.98
C LEU A 112 4.77 -15.19 -4.09
N SER A 113 5.68 -16.07 -3.69
CA SER A 113 7.12 -15.85 -3.75
C SER A 113 7.56 -15.41 -5.15
N THR A 114 8.43 -14.41 -5.17
CA THR A 114 9.05 -13.88 -6.40
C THR A 114 10.41 -14.51 -6.68
N ASP A 115 10.87 -15.46 -5.85
CA ASP A 115 12.04 -16.28 -6.13
C ASP A 115 11.65 -17.44 -7.06
N GLU A 116 12.34 -17.58 -8.18
CA GLU A 116 12.15 -18.65 -9.15
C GLU A 116 12.22 -20.06 -8.52
N LYS A 117 13.04 -20.24 -7.48
CA LYS A 117 13.19 -21.53 -6.78
C LYS A 117 11.98 -21.92 -5.94
N ASN A 118 11.27 -20.93 -5.43
CA ASN A 118 10.16 -21.09 -4.50
C ASN A 118 8.84 -20.66 -5.18
N ASN A 119 8.79 -20.74 -6.51
CA ASN A 119 7.67 -20.24 -7.29
C ASN A 119 6.35 -20.92 -6.87
N GLY A 120 5.37 -20.11 -6.49
CA GLY A 120 4.06 -20.58 -6.03
C GLY A 120 3.97 -20.85 -4.53
N GLU A 121 5.06 -20.72 -3.77
CA GLU A 121 5.02 -20.73 -2.30
C GLU A 121 4.45 -19.40 -1.77
N LEU A 122 3.70 -19.47 -0.68
CA LEU A 122 3.10 -18.30 -0.04
C LEU A 122 4.09 -17.67 0.93
N VAL A 123 4.39 -16.40 0.73
CA VAL A 123 5.14 -15.57 1.67
C VAL A 123 4.16 -14.72 2.46
N TYR A 124 4.45 -14.50 3.74
CA TYR A 124 3.59 -13.72 4.62
C TYR A 124 4.36 -12.78 5.54
N GLY A 125 3.64 -11.80 6.07
CA GLY A 125 4.18 -10.77 6.95
C GLY A 125 3.07 -9.99 7.64
N GLU A 126 3.47 -8.95 8.36
CA GLU A 126 2.58 -8.04 9.07
C GLU A 126 2.76 -6.61 8.55
N LEU A 127 1.67 -6.01 8.07
CA LEU A 127 1.58 -4.62 7.64
C LEU A 127 0.78 -3.83 8.68
N ASP A 128 1.40 -2.84 9.30
CA ASP A 128 0.81 -2.04 10.37
C ASP A 128 0.64 -0.59 9.92
N PHE A 129 -0.61 -0.10 9.99
CA PHE A 129 -0.96 1.28 9.67
C PHE A 129 -1.22 2.06 10.95
N LYS A 130 -0.41 3.09 11.18
CA LYS A 130 -0.45 3.90 12.39
C LYS A 130 -0.81 5.35 12.07
N ASN A 131 -1.68 5.89 12.91
CA ASN A 131 -1.86 7.32 12.98
C ASN A 131 -0.70 7.95 13.77
N ARG A 132 -0.20 9.08 13.30
CA ARG A 132 0.73 9.94 14.05
C ARG A 132 -0.01 11.19 14.57
N ASN A 133 0.74 12.02 15.26
CA ASN A 133 0.33 13.36 15.67
C ASN A 133 -0.12 14.18 14.44
N ALA A 134 -1.43 14.41 14.32
CA ALA A 134 -2.05 15.12 13.20
C ALA A 134 -1.59 16.60 13.14
N PRO A 135 -1.41 17.20 11.95
CA PRO A 135 -1.64 16.64 10.63
C PRO A 135 -0.43 15.83 10.15
N SER A 136 -0.64 14.56 9.80
CA SER A 136 0.46 13.67 9.40
C SER A 136 0.00 12.64 8.37
N PRO A 137 0.89 12.17 7.48
CA PRO A 137 0.63 10.96 6.70
C PRO A 137 0.43 9.77 7.62
N CYS A 138 -0.34 8.78 7.16
CA CYS A 138 -0.43 7.50 7.84
C CYS A 138 0.90 6.79 7.72
N GLU A 139 1.50 6.43 8.85
CA GLU A 139 2.71 5.62 8.87
C GLU A 139 2.35 4.18 8.52
N ALA A 140 3.18 3.56 7.69
CA ALA A 140 3.08 2.16 7.34
C ALA A 140 4.40 1.45 7.67
N SER A 141 4.32 0.33 8.39
CA SER A 141 5.47 -0.54 8.65
C SER A 141 5.15 -1.97 8.25
N LEU A 142 6.02 -2.59 7.48
CA LEU A 142 5.89 -3.97 7.02
C LEU A 142 7.04 -4.80 7.58
N GLU A 143 6.69 -5.92 8.22
CA GLU A 143 7.63 -6.97 8.63
C GLU A 143 7.33 -8.24 7.84
N LEU A 144 8.29 -8.69 7.02
CA LEU A 144 8.18 -9.93 6.27
C LEU A 144 8.94 -11.05 6.96
N TYR A 145 8.31 -12.21 7.10
CA TYR A 145 8.95 -13.39 7.68
C TYR A 145 9.70 -14.14 6.58
N THR A 146 11.03 -14.18 6.65
CA THR A 146 11.83 -14.84 5.60
C THR A 146 11.91 -16.35 5.80
N GLY A 147 11.59 -16.86 6.99
CA GLY A 147 11.69 -18.28 7.33
C GLY A 147 13.14 -18.78 7.49
N GLU A 148 14.13 -17.93 7.22
CA GLU A 148 15.54 -18.25 7.40
C GLU A 148 15.95 -17.97 8.84
N PRO A 149 16.48 -18.94 9.59
CA PRO A 149 16.97 -18.68 10.94
C PRO A 149 18.18 -17.75 10.88
N ASP A 150 18.21 -16.78 11.77
CA ASP A 150 19.36 -15.93 11.97
C ASP A 150 20.55 -16.76 12.50
N PRO A 151 21.76 -16.62 11.93
CA PRO A 151 22.92 -17.43 12.29
C PRO A 151 23.35 -17.29 13.74
N ASP A 152 23.11 -16.12 14.35
CA ASP A 152 23.59 -15.77 15.69
C ASP A 152 22.51 -16.04 16.75
N THR A 153 21.24 -15.82 16.42
CA THR A 153 20.13 -15.89 17.39
C THR A 153 19.20 -17.09 17.18
N ASN A 154 19.28 -17.79 16.04
CA ASN A 154 18.39 -18.89 15.65
C ASN A 154 16.89 -18.52 15.62
N ILE A 155 16.58 -17.21 15.62
CA ILE A 155 15.24 -16.65 15.43
C ILE A 155 15.05 -16.40 13.93
N SER A 156 13.87 -16.65 13.38
CA SER A 156 13.57 -16.37 11.97
C SER A 156 13.87 -14.91 11.63
N ARG A 157 14.71 -14.67 10.62
CA ARG A 157 15.01 -13.34 10.12
C ARG A 157 13.74 -12.69 9.60
N THR A 158 13.60 -11.41 9.91
CA THR A 158 12.55 -10.57 9.37
C THR A 158 13.15 -9.48 8.49
N LYS A 159 12.44 -9.10 7.44
CA LYS A 159 12.77 -7.89 6.67
C LYS A 159 11.79 -6.79 7.03
N SER A 160 12.33 -5.66 7.46
CA SER A 160 11.53 -4.51 7.85
C SER A 160 11.55 -3.44 6.77
N TYR A 161 10.37 -2.87 6.50
CA TYR A 161 10.15 -1.76 5.61
C TYR A 161 9.30 -0.70 6.31
N THR A 162 9.55 0.57 6.02
CA THR A 162 8.78 1.68 6.57
C THR A 162 8.43 2.71 5.50
N GLY A 163 7.33 3.42 5.69
CA GLY A 163 6.93 4.50 4.80
C GLY A 163 5.55 5.04 5.11
N ASP A 164 4.87 5.51 4.06
CA ASP A 164 3.61 6.25 4.19
C ASP A 164 2.49 5.56 3.39
N MET A 165 1.30 5.49 3.97
CA MET A 165 0.04 5.21 3.29
C MET A 165 -0.67 6.52 2.94
N VAL A 166 -1.15 6.62 1.71
CA VAL A 166 -1.88 7.78 1.17
C VAL A 166 -3.16 7.30 0.48
N ILE A 167 -4.27 7.99 0.74
CA ILE A 167 -5.55 7.70 0.11
C ILE A 167 -5.78 8.65 -1.07
N SER A 168 -6.18 8.10 -2.20
CA SER A 168 -6.68 8.86 -3.34
C SER A 168 -8.20 8.81 -3.38
N ARG A 169 -8.85 9.98 -3.50
CA ARG A 169 -10.31 10.14 -3.65
C ARG A 169 -10.87 9.46 -4.89
N VAL A 170 -10.02 9.01 -5.82
CA VAL A 170 -10.43 8.19 -6.97
C VAL A 170 -10.66 6.72 -6.62
N GLY A 171 -10.54 6.34 -5.33
CA GLY A 171 -10.90 5.01 -4.84
C GLY A 171 -9.71 4.07 -4.64
N CYS A 172 -8.50 4.60 -4.44
CA CYS A 172 -7.28 3.80 -4.27
C CYS A 172 -6.50 4.20 -3.02
N ILE A 173 -5.86 3.24 -2.39
CA ILE A 173 -4.85 3.41 -1.35
C ILE A 173 -3.50 3.10 -1.98
N TYR A 174 -2.50 3.93 -1.71
CA TYR A 174 -1.12 3.69 -2.09
C TYR A 174 -0.25 3.64 -0.84
N CYS A 175 0.59 2.63 -0.75
CA CYS A 175 1.57 2.48 0.32
C CYS A 175 2.96 2.35 -0.30
N ASN A 176 3.85 3.29 0.01
CA ASN A 176 5.23 3.25 -0.45
C ASN A 176 6.13 2.95 0.75
N LEU A 177 6.81 1.82 0.68
CA LEU A 177 7.61 1.25 1.75
C LEU A 177 9.05 1.14 1.29
N VAL A 178 9.99 1.48 2.17
CA VAL A 178 11.42 1.44 1.91
C VAL A 178 12.09 0.60 2.98
N SER A 179 12.96 -0.31 2.56
CA SER A 179 13.92 -0.95 3.44
C SER A 179 15.31 -0.36 3.20
N TYR A 180 15.77 0.46 4.15
CA TYR A 180 17.09 1.07 4.08
C TYR A 180 18.22 0.05 4.26
N GLU A 181 17.96 -1.04 4.98
CA GLU A 181 18.92 -2.13 5.16
C GLU A 181 19.20 -2.87 3.85
N TYR A 182 18.15 -3.13 3.07
CA TYR A 182 18.26 -3.92 1.83
C TYR A 182 18.29 -3.08 0.55
N GLY A 183 18.16 -1.75 0.67
CA GLY A 183 18.04 -0.84 -0.47
C GLY A 183 16.85 -1.16 -1.37
N ASP A 184 15.74 -1.61 -0.79
CA ASP A 184 14.58 -2.14 -1.51
C ASP A 184 13.36 -1.23 -1.32
N ILE A 185 12.53 -1.12 -2.36
CA ILE A 185 11.33 -0.28 -2.36
C ILE A 185 10.15 -1.12 -2.80
N TRP A 186 9.07 -1.01 -2.03
CA TRP A 186 7.80 -1.67 -2.31
C TRP A 186 6.73 -0.61 -2.49
N THR A 187 6.00 -0.71 -3.59
CA THR A 187 4.78 0.08 -3.81
C THR A 187 3.60 -0.86 -3.82
N LEU A 188 2.72 -0.71 -2.84
CA LEU A 188 1.48 -1.46 -2.74
C LEU A 188 0.31 -0.56 -3.12
N ALA A 189 -0.66 -1.10 -3.85
CA ALA A 189 -1.89 -0.41 -4.16
C ALA A 189 -3.11 -1.32 -3.96
N PHE A 190 -4.15 -0.76 -3.36
CA PHE A 190 -5.40 -1.46 -3.03
C PHE A 190 -6.59 -0.56 -3.30
N ASN A 191 -7.77 -1.15 -3.49
CA ASN A 191 -9.00 -0.36 -3.56
C ASN A 191 -9.30 0.27 -2.18
N HIS A 192 -9.62 1.56 -2.17
CA HIS A 192 -10.13 2.25 -0.99
C HIS A 192 -11.62 1.97 -0.84
N LEU A 193 -12.04 1.61 0.37
CA LEU A 193 -13.43 1.38 0.72
C LEU A 193 -13.88 2.48 1.68
N GLN A 194 -15.06 3.05 1.43
CA GLN A 194 -15.64 4.03 2.33
C GLN A 194 -16.24 3.31 3.54
N LEU A 195 -15.52 3.31 4.65
CA LEU A 195 -15.90 2.62 5.88
C LEU A 195 -16.56 3.58 6.88
N ASN A 196 -17.76 3.23 7.34
CA ASN A 196 -18.53 4.05 8.27
C ASN A 196 -18.52 3.51 9.71
N ILE A 197 -18.76 2.21 9.87
CA ILE A 197 -18.95 1.55 11.18
C ILE A 197 -17.93 0.44 11.39
N HIS A 198 -17.70 -0.37 10.36
CA HIS A 198 -16.81 -1.52 10.44
C HIS A 198 -15.39 -1.17 10.02
N SER A 199 -14.42 -1.76 10.71
CA SER A 199 -13.01 -1.67 10.30
C SER A 199 -12.76 -2.46 9.03
N PHE A 200 -11.75 -2.05 8.27
CA PHE A 200 -11.30 -2.76 7.09
C PHE A 200 -10.87 -4.17 7.49
N ILE A 201 -11.39 -5.19 6.81
CA ILE A 201 -11.12 -6.59 7.12
C ILE A 201 -10.08 -7.23 6.20
N GLY A 202 -9.86 -6.67 5.01
CA GLY A 202 -8.91 -7.20 4.02
C GLY A 202 -9.30 -6.83 2.59
N ALA A 203 -8.36 -7.02 1.66
CA ALA A 203 -8.55 -6.85 0.22
C ALA A 203 -7.45 -7.56 -0.55
N ILE A 204 -7.69 -7.76 -1.85
CA ILE A 204 -6.63 -8.03 -2.81
C ILE A 204 -6.12 -6.68 -3.34
N GLY A 205 -4.82 -6.61 -3.58
CA GLY A 205 -4.16 -5.47 -4.21
C GLY A 205 -3.03 -5.91 -5.11
N CYS A 206 -2.26 -4.94 -5.60
CA CYS A 206 -1.05 -5.18 -6.36
C CYS A 206 0.18 -4.65 -5.61
N GLY A 207 1.30 -5.34 -5.79
CA GLY A 207 2.62 -4.92 -5.34
C GLY A 207 3.54 -4.74 -6.53
N ILE A 208 4.39 -3.72 -6.46
CA ILE A 208 5.55 -3.52 -7.31
C ILE A 208 6.77 -3.62 -6.40
N THR A 209 7.60 -4.63 -6.62
CA THR A 209 8.71 -4.99 -5.72
C THR A 209 9.94 -5.39 -6.53
N SER A 210 11.08 -5.55 -5.86
CA SER A 210 12.22 -6.24 -6.46
C SER A 210 12.07 -7.76 -6.27
N ALA A 211 12.26 -8.55 -7.33
CA ALA A 211 12.29 -10.00 -7.24
C ALA A 211 13.30 -10.49 -6.19
N SER A 212 12.92 -11.54 -5.45
CA SER A 212 13.82 -12.23 -4.53
C SER A 212 14.74 -13.19 -5.29
N GLY A 213 15.87 -13.56 -4.67
CA GLY A 213 16.87 -14.45 -5.26
C GLY A 213 18.10 -13.73 -5.81
N SER A 214 18.87 -14.43 -6.66
CA SER A 214 20.18 -13.96 -7.15
C SER A 214 20.09 -12.86 -8.21
N LYS A 215 18.96 -12.77 -8.92
CA LYS A 215 18.69 -11.72 -9.90
C LYS A 215 17.52 -10.87 -9.42
N ARG A 216 17.78 -9.61 -9.09
CA ARG A 216 16.73 -8.66 -8.68
C ARG A 216 16.22 -7.91 -9.90
N PHE A 217 14.98 -8.16 -10.27
CA PHE A 217 14.28 -7.44 -11.33
C PHE A 217 13.03 -6.76 -10.76
N PRO A 218 12.55 -5.64 -11.34
CA PRO A 218 11.24 -5.12 -11.01
C PRO A 218 10.16 -6.16 -11.31
N THR A 219 9.30 -6.42 -10.33
CA THR A 219 8.28 -7.47 -10.37
C THR A 219 6.94 -6.90 -9.95
N ILE A 220 5.90 -7.27 -10.69
CA ILE A 220 4.50 -6.98 -10.36
C ILE A 220 3.86 -8.28 -9.90
N HIS A 221 3.19 -8.26 -8.76
CA HIS A 221 2.45 -9.40 -8.21
C HIS A 221 1.18 -8.96 -7.49
N LYS A 222 0.24 -9.87 -7.24
CA LYS A 222 -0.89 -9.61 -6.35
C LYS A 222 -0.47 -9.77 -4.90
N VAL A 223 -1.15 -9.05 -4.02
CA VAL A 223 -1.00 -9.11 -2.57
C VAL A 223 -2.38 -9.26 -1.94
N PHE A 224 -2.47 -10.00 -0.85
CA PHE A 224 -3.71 -10.22 -0.10
C PHE A 224 -3.53 -9.68 1.31
N LEU A 225 -4.41 -8.78 1.73
CA LEU A 225 -4.46 -8.26 3.10
C LEU A 225 -5.58 -8.96 3.86
N SER A 226 -5.27 -9.33 5.10
CA SER A 226 -6.23 -9.90 6.04
C SER A 226 -6.10 -9.24 7.40
N SER A 227 -7.23 -9.00 8.05
CA SER A 227 -7.26 -8.51 9.43
C SER A 227 -7.01 -9.57 10.48
N THR A 228 -7.06 -10.84 10.09
CA THR A 228 -6.79 -12.00 10.93
C THR A 228 -5.80 -12.91 10.21
N GLU A 229 -5.02 -13.66 10.97
CA GLU A 229 -4.17 -14.69 10.39
C GLU A 229 -5.04 -15.73 9.67
N LEU A 230 -4.63 -16.13 8.48
CA LEU A 230 -5.35 -17.10 7.66
C LEU A 230 -5.02 -18.53 8.08
N SER A 231 -6.04 -19.38 8.19
CA SER A 231 -5.87 -20.82 8.34
C SER A 231 -5.21 -21.45 7.10
N GLU A 232 -4.66 -22.66 7.22
CA GLU A 232 -4.08 -23.38 6.08
C GLU A 232 -5.06 -23.53 4.90
N GLU A 233 -6.35 -23.75 5.20
CA GLU A 233 -7.39 -23.85 4.19
C GLU A 233 -7.62 -22.51 3.47
N GLN A 234 -7.71 -21.41 4.23
CA GLN A 234 -7.84 -20.07 3.67
C GLN A 234 -6.62 -19.70 2.82
N GLN A 235 -5.41 -20.04 3.28
CA GLN A 235 -4.17 -19.81 2.54
C GLN A 235 -4.13 -20.54 1.20
N ARG A 236 -4.71 -21.75 1.10
CA ARG A 236 -4.86 -22.46 -0.19
C ARG A 236 -5.72 -21.68 -1.18
N TYR A 237 -6.85 -21.11 -0.73
CA TYR A 237 -7.71 -20.30 -1.59
C TYR A 237 -7.03 -18.98 -1.99
N VAL A 238 -6.41 -18.30 -1.03
CA VAL A 238 -5.66 -17.05 -1.28
C VAL A 238 -4.52 -17.29 -2.28
N SER A 239 -3.79 -18.40 -2.18
CA SER A 239 -2.72 -18.75 -3.13
C SER A 239 -3.24 -18.87 -4.57
N GLY A 240 -4.49 -19.31 -4.77
CA GLY A 240 -5.15 -19.31 -6.07
C GLY A 240 -5.45 -17.89 -6.57
N LEU A 241 -6.03 -17.04 -5.72
CA LEU A 241 -6.40 -15.66 -6.06
C LEU A 241 -5.20 -14.73 -6.29
N LEU A 242 -4.04 -15.06 -5.72
CA LEU A 242 -2.82 -14.28 -5.90
C LEU A 242 -2.14 -14.49 -7.27
N ARG A 243 -2.64 -15.42 -8.09
CA ARG A 243 -2.14 -15.60 -9.46
C ARG A 243 -2.54 -14.40 -10.34
N LEU A 244 -1.69 -14.07 -11.31
CA LEU A 244 -1.99 -13.05 -12.31
C LEU A 244 -2.97 -13.64 -13.35
N TYR A 245 -4.25 -13.57 -13.03
CA TYR A 245 -5.36 -13.83 -13.95
C TYR A 245 -6.16 -12.53 -14.12
N ARG A 246 -6.87 -12.42 -15.24
CA ARG A 246 -7.69 -11.25 -15.59
C ARG A 246 -9.15 -11.64 -15.66
N ASP A 247 -9.81 -11.27 -16.74
CA ASP A 247 -11.13 -11.70 -17.19
C ASP A 247 -11.15 -13.16 -17.67
N GLU A 248 -9.99 -13.78 -17.90
CA GLU A 248 -9.87 -15.17 -18.36
C GLU A 248 -8.87 -16.00 -17.53
N ILE A 249 -9.09 -17.32 -17.51
CA ILE A 249 -8.22 -18.30 -16.84
C ILE A 249 -7.53 -19.18 -17.89
N THR A 250 -6.20 -19.09 -17.99
CA THR A 250 -5.41 -20.01 -18.82
C THR A 250 -5.08 -21.28 -18.04
N ILE A 251 -5.54 -22.43 -18.55
CA ILE A 251 -5.32 -23.73 -17.91
C ILE A 251 -5.03 -24.82 -18.95
N SER A 252 -4.05 -25.68 -18.67
CA SER A 252 -3.78 -26.82 -19.54
C SER A 252 -4.90 -27.87 -19.44
N LYS A 253 -5.16 -28.59 -20.53
CA LYS A 253 -6.15 -29.68 -20.56
C LYS A 253 -5.97 -30.70 -19.42
N LYS A 254 -4.72 -31.04 -19.11
CA LYS A 254 -4.39 -31.98 -18.01
C LYS A 254 -4.86 -31.44 -16.65
N GLN A 255 -4.54 -30.18 -16.34
CA GLN A 255 -4.89 -29.55 -15.07
C GLN A 255 -6.40 -29.28 -14.97
N LEU A 256 -7.03 -28.88 -16.07
CA LEU A 256 -8.49 -28.71 -16.14
C LEU A 256 -9.21 -30.02 -15.83
N ASN A 257 -8.80 -31.13 -16.47
CA ASN A 257 -9.39 -32.44 -16.19
C ASN A 257 -9.22 -32.85 -14.71
N ALA A 258 -8.07 -32.56 -14.10
CA ALA A 258 -7.85 -32.81 -12.68
C ALA A 258 -8.82 -31.99 -11.80
N PHE A 259 -8.99 -30.70 -12.10
CA PHE A 259 -9.92 -29.83 -11.38
C PHE A 259 -11.39 -30.29 -11.52
N MET A 260 -11.82 -30.64 -12.74
CA MET A 260 -13.20 -31.08 -13.02
C MET A 260 -13.59 -32.41 -12.35
N ASN A 261 -12.59 -33.16 -11.88
CA ASN A 261 -12.74 -34.43 -11.15
C ASN A 261 -12.57 -34.28 -9.63
N HIS A 262 -12.35 -33.06 -9.13
CA HIS A 262 -12.18 -32.82 -7.69
C HIS A 262 -13.48 -33.14 -6.92
N SER A 263 -13.37 -33.97 -5.88
CA SER A 263 -14.49 -34.29 -4.99
C SER A 263 -14.94 -33.03 -4.23
N GLY A 264 -16.21 -32.66 -4.32
CA GLY A 264 -16.75 -31.47 -3.64
C GLY A 264 -16.81 -30.21 -4.50
N LEU A 265 -16.49 -30.31 -5.81
CA LEU A 265 -16.74 -29.20 -6.73
C LEU A 265 -18.25 -28.96 -6.86
N ASP A 266 -18.68 -27.70 -6.68
CA ASP A 266 -20.07 -27.31 -6.84
C ASP A 266 -20.57 -27.65 -8.26
N LEU A 267 -21.72 -28.31 -8.33
CA LEU A 267 -22.28 -28.81 -9.60
C LEU A 267 -22.66 -27.67 -10.55
N LYS A 268 -23.12 -26.53 -10.01
CA LYS A 268 -23.49 -25.37 -10.83
C LYS A 268 -22.24 -24.71 -11.40
N PHE A 269 -21.19 -24.56 -10.60
CA PHE A 269 -19.90 -24.05 -11.06
C PHE A 269 -19.28 -24.98 -12.12
N LYS A 270 -19.32 -26.30 -11.90
CA LYS A 270 -18.88 -27.29 -12.89
C LYS A 270 -19.62 -27.15 -14.21
N SER A 271 -20.95 -27.05 -14.19
CA SER A 271 -21.77 -26.87 -15.38
C SER A 271 -21.47 -25.53 -16.11
N ASN A 272 -21.16 -24.46 -15.37
CA ASN A 272 -20.75 -23.19 -15.96
C ASN A 272 -19.44 -23.32 -16.76
N ILE A 273 -18.46 -24.06 -16.21
CA ILE A 273 -17.20 -24.33 -16.90
C ILE A 273 -17.45 -25.18 -18.15
N GLU A 274 -18.23 -26.26 -18.05
CA GLU A 274 -18.56 -27.12 -19.20
C GLU A 274 -19.22 -26.34 -20.33
N ARG A 275 -20.14 -25.42 -19.99
CA ARG A 275 -20.76 -24.51 -20.96
C ARG A 275 -19.76 -23.57 -21.61
N ALA A 276 -18.86 -22.97 -20.83
CA ALA A 276 -17.81 -22.09 -21.35
C ALA A 276 -16.84 -22.82 -22.30
N LEU A 277 -16.65 -24.13 -22.10
CA LEU A 277 -15.75 -24.96 -22.90
C LEU A 277 -16.39 -25.60 -24.14
N THR A 278 -17.64 -25.24 -24.49
CA THR A 278 -18.32 -25.79 -25.68
C THR A 278 -17.64 -25.40 -27.00
N THR A 279 -16.97 -24.25 -27.04
CA THR A 279 -16.20 -23.76 -28.19
C THR A 279 -14.81 -23.32 -27.73
N PRO A 280 -13.91 -24.26 -27.38
CA PRO A 280 -12.62 -23.89 -26.82
C PRO A 280 -11.68 -23.37 -27.90
N GLU A 281 -11.00 -22.26 -27.62
CA GLU A 281 -9.90 -21.76 -28.45
C GLU A 281 -8.60 -22.52 -28.15
N THR A 282 -7.78 -22.70 -29.18
CA THR A 282 -6.46 -23.34 -29.04
C THR A 282 -5.39 -22.27 -28.95
N PHE A 283 -4.61 -22.31 -27.87
CA PHE A 283 -3.47 -21.42 -27.66
C PHE A 283 -2.15 -22.16 -27.80
N TYR A 284 -1.14 -21.47 -28.34
CA TYR A 284 0.23 -21.97 -28.45
C TYR A 284 1.13 -21.22 -27.46
N ASN A 285 1.98 -21.95 -26.74
CA ASN A 285 3.01 -21.37 -25.88
C ASN A 285 4.37 -21.44 -26.60
N ILE A 286 4.91 -20.28 -26.96
CA ILE A 286 6.22 -20.16 -27.65
C ILE A 286 7.22 -19.56 -26.66
N PRO A 287 8.19 -20.35 -26.15
CA PRO A 287 9.24 -19.81 -25.29
C PRO A 287 10.14 -18.82 -26.05
N ILE A 288 10.29 -17.59 -25.53
CA ILE A 288 11.08 -16.53 -26.20
C ILE A 288 12.53 -16.95 -26.42
N ASN A 289 13.12 -17.70 -25.48
CA ASN A 289 14.49 -18.21 -25.58
C ASN A 289 14.70 -19.18 -26.76
N MET A 290 13.64 -19.82 -27.28
CA MET A 290 13.73 -20.73 -28.43
C MET A 290 13.80 -20.00 -29.77
N ILE A 291 13.36 -18.74 -29.81
CA ILE A 291 13.40 -17.88 -31.02
C ILE A 291 14.46 -16.79 -30.93
N GLN A 292 15.15 -16.68 -29.79
CA GLN A 292 16.19 -15.70 -29.55
C GLN A 292 17.50 -16.09 -30.27
N PRO A 293 18.07 -15.22 -31.14
CA PRO A 293 19.37 -15.48 -31.74
C PRO A 293 20.49 -15.36 -30.70
N PRO A 294 21.68 -15.95 -30.96
CA PRO A 294 22.83 -15.86 -30.05
C PRO A 294 23.23 -14.42 -29.68
N VAL A 295 23.09 -13.51 -30.64
CA VAL A 295 23.28 -12.06 -30.45
C VAL A 295 22.03 -11.35 -30.94
N PRO A 296 21.22 -10.72 -30.06
CA PRO A 296 20.08 -9.91 -30.46
C PRO A 296 20.50 -8.78 -31.40
N ASN A 297 19.73 -8.59 -32.46
CA ASN A 297 19.92 -7.50 -33.42
C ASN A 297 18.60 -6.74 -33.64
N GLU A 298 18.68 -5.62 -34.36
CA GLU A 298 17.52 -4.76 -34.63
C GLU A 298 16.37 -5.53 -35.29
N LYS A 299 16.67 -6.38 -36.27
CA LYS A 299 15.67 -7.16 -37.00
C LYS A 299 14.93 -8.13 -36.09
N TYR A 300 15.63 -8.85 -35.21
CA TYR A 300 15.03 -9.70 -34.20
C TYR A 300 14.09 -8.92 -33.27
N ALA A 301 14.50 -7.74 -32.81
CA ALA A 301 13.67 -6.90 -31.96
C ALA A 301 12.38 -6.45 -32.67
N GLN A 302 12.47 -6.07 -33.95
CA GLN A 302 11.31 -5.69 -34.76
C GLN A 302 10.35 -6.87 -34.99
N GLU A 303 10.87 -8.04 -35.37
CA GLU A 303 10.08 -9.25 -35.63
C GLU A 303 9.42 -9.78 -34.36
N LEU A 304 10.14 -9.80 -33.22
CA LEU A 304 9.58 -10.15 -31.93
C LEU A 304 8.47 -9.18 -31.52
N SER A 305 8.67 -7.87 -31.72
CA SER A 305 7.66 -6.86 -31.41
C SER A 305 6.39 -7.05 -32.25
N LEU A 306 6.53 -7.36 -33.55
CA LEU A 306 5.40 -7.69 -34.41
C LEU A 306 4.67 -8.95 -33.94
N LEU A 307 5.39 -10.03 -33.63
CA LEU A 307 4.79 -11.25 -33.10
C LEU A 307 3.98 -10.98 -31.82
N LEU A 308 4.51 -10.16 -30.91
CA LEU A 308 3.84 -9.79 -29.66
C LEU A 308 2.55 -8.97 -29.90
N GLN A 309 2.44 -8.22 -31.01
CA GLN A 309 1.20 -7.51 -31.37
C GLN A 309 0.07 -8.47 -31.78
N TYR A 310 0.40 -9.65 -32.31
CA TYR A 310 -0.57 -10.70 -32.64
C TYR A 310 -0.89 -11.60 -31.46
N SER A 311 -0.24 -11.41 -30.31
CA SER A 311 -0.47 -12.21 -29.12
C SER A 311 -1.85 -11.94 -28.52
N SER A 312 -2.52 -12.99 -28.05
CA SER A 312 -3.71 -12.84 -27.19
C SER A 312 -3.34 -12.44 -25.75
N MET A 313 -2.06 -12.22 -25.46
CA MET A 313 -1.59 -11.76 -24.16
C MET A 313 -2.23 -10.41 -23.83
N PRO A 314 -2.87 -10.30 -22.67
CA PRO A 314 -3.63 -9.11 -22.40
C PRO A 314 -2.69 -7.92 -22.05
N CYS A 315 -3.14 -6.66 -22.21
CA CYS A 315 -2.27 -5.47 -22.05
C CYS A 315 -2.02 -4.95 -20.62
N ASN A 316 -3.02 -5.05 -19.72
CA ASN A 316 -2.90 -4.71 -18.29
C ASN A 316 -3.71 -5.67 -17.38
N ASP A 317 -3.17 -6.02 -16.22
CA ASP A 317 -3.94 -6.70 -15.16
C ASP A 317 -4.61 -5.64 -14.27
N LYS A 318 -5.81 -5.93 -13.76
CA LYS A 318 -6.60 -4.99 -12.95
C LYS A 318 -7.15 -5.71 -11.72
N ILE A 319 -6.87 -5.16 -10.55
CA ILE A 319 -7.56 -5.57 -9.32
C ILE A 319 -8.94 -4.93 -9.32
N THR A 320 -9.96 -5.72 -9.64
CA THR A 320 -11.34 -5.23 -9.72
C THR A 320 -11.97 -5.14 -8.34
N LYS A 321 -13.10 -4.43 -8.26
CA LYS A 321 -13.93 -4.43 -7.06
C LYS A 321 -14.44 -5.85 -6.76
N ASP A 322 -14.89 -6.57 -7.78
CA ASP A 322 -15.38 -7.95 -7.62
C ASP A 322 -14.30 -8.88 -7.04
N GLU A 323 -13.04 -8.73 -7.45
CA GLU A 323 -11.92 -9.47 -6.88
C GLU A 323 -11.65 -9.06 -5.42
N THR A 324 -11.75 -7.77 -5.11
CA THR A 324 -11.63 -7.26 -3.74
C THR A 324 -12.72 -7.83 -2.83
N ASP A 325 -13.95 -7.95 -3.34
CA ASP A 325 -15.12 -8.46 -2.63
C ASP A 325 -15.01 -9.98 -2.32
N LEU A 326 -14.06 -10.71 -2.94
CA LEU A 326 -13.74 -12.09 -2.57
C LEU A 326 -12.99 -12.20 -1.24
N ALA A 327 -12.19 -11.19 -0.87
CA ALA A 327 -11.36 -11.26 0.34
C ALA A 327 -12.21 -11.43 1.62
N PRO A 328 -13.30 -10.66 1.84
CA PRO A 328 -14.25 -10.89 2.93
C PRO A 328 -14.78 -12.34 3.01
N CYS A 329 -15.15 -12.93 1.87
CA CYS A 329 -15.71 -14.28 1.80
C CYS A 329 -14.71 -15.35 2.26
N ILE A 330 -13.41 -15.12 2.05
CA ILE A 330 -12.35 -16.03 2.49
C ILE A 330 -12.02 -15.79 3.97
N ILE A 331 -11.90 -14.53 4.39
CA ILE A 331 -11.46 -14.17 5.76
C ILE A 331 -12.53 -14.52 6.79
N SER A 332 -13.80 -14.35 6.46
CA SER A 332 -14.93 -14.57 7.37
C SER A 332 -16.09 -15.27 6.64
N PRO A 333 -15.95 -16.57 6.32
CA PRO A 333 -16.98 -17.30 5.59
C PRO A 333 -18.29 -17.34 6.39
N GLY A 334 -19.40 -16.95 5.74
CA GLY A 334 -20.75 -17.02 6.31
C GLY A 334 -21.21 -15.83 7.15
N LYS A 335 -20.51 -14.70 7.11
CA LYS A 335 -20.98 -13.42 7.68
C LYS A 335 -21.45 -12.44 6.62
#